data_AF-A0AAD8VI86-F1
#
_entry.id   AF-A0AAD8VI86-F1
#
_cell.length_a   1.000
_cell.length_b   1.000
_cell.length_c   1.000
_cell.angle_alpha   90.00
_cell.angle_beta   90.00
_cell.angle_gamma   90.00
#
_symmetry.space_group_name_H-M   'P 1'
#
loop_
_entity.id
_entity.type
_entity.pdbx_description
1 polymer ?
#
loop_
_entity_poly.entity_id
_entity_poly.type
_entity_poly.pdbx_seq_one_letter_code
_entity_poly.pdbx_strand_id
1 'polypeptide(L)'
;MEMQAVEHDIAKAENANAALEEKGSELEPSLVSKLEDIEGLAEQCNHAFRKLKPSIDFQYMVNAKGSSPAEILGTTYKTALKPALISLANETKRIFVSKHDESIDIQKQLQGIAKMLEEKKSHVSVAQAKNSEMTGQVDSVDLEIRNHFSSCAADARQMKDESEKREHQMSTVKKDAEEFLKVLPCVLFLNFYSASMTRGQTDHYSIVIRQSSEQSLQDMLRETDEETQACTRELLQLMDSVSDYKEFVETLTAGIKKDLYECADDIASLSAKMVSTPECHTRSDTLSLDWWWTGGRVGTLEQESWWELEKGSVMEAEYQQTREYAIDG
;
A
#
# COMPACT_ATOMS: atom_id res chain seq x y z
N MET A 1 -63.47 98.62 59.21
CA MET A 1 -63.33 98.18 57.81
C MET A 1 -61.91 97.76 57.49
N GLU A 2 -60.88 98.54 57.84
CA GLU A 2 -59.48 98.18 57.53
C GLU A 2 -58.98 96.93 58.26
N MET A 3 -59.34 96.73 59.53
CA MET A 3 -58.91 95.56 60.31
C MET A 3 -59.37 94.21 59.71
N GLN A 4 -60.61 94.15 59.20
CA GLN A 4 -61.14 92.93 58.56
C GLN A 4 -60.48 92.61 57.21
N ALA A 5 -59.99 93.63 56.49
CA ALA A 5 -59.25 93.42 55.25
C ALA A 5 -57.86 92.84 55.51
N VAL A 6 -57.18 93.33 56.57
CA VAL A 6 -55.89 92.80 57.02
C VAL A 6 -56.03 91.35 57.48
N GLU A 7 -57.07 91.00 58.24
CA GLU A 7 -57.34 89.62 58.67
C GLU A 7 -57.60 88.68 57.49
N HIS A 8 -58.33 89.14 56.47
CA HIS A 8 -58.57 88.36 55.26
C HIS A 8 -57.29 88.10 54.45
N ASP A 9 -56.43 89.12 54.30
CA ASP A 9 -55.16 88.97 53.57
C ASP A 9 -54.15 88.12 54.33
N ILE A 10 -54.14 88.18 55.67
CA ILE A 10 -53.37 87.25 56.53
C ILE A 10 -53.85 85.82 56.32
N ALA A 11 -55.16 85.57 56.40
CA ALA A 11 -55.70 84.22 56.19
C ALA A 11 -55.40 83.68 54.78
N LYS A 12 -55.42 84.56 53.76
CA LYS A 12 -55.04 84.20 52.39
C LYS A 12 -53.55 83.88 52.26
N ALA A 13 -52.69 84.65 52.92
CA ALA A 13 -51.24 84.43 52.94
C ALA A 13 -50.88 83.14 53.70
N GLU A 14 -51.54 82.87 54.83
CA GLU A 14 -51.35 81.64 55.61
C GLU A 14 -51.79 80.39 54.82
N ASN A 15 -52.92 80.46 54.12
CA ASN A 15 -53.39 79.36 53.27
C ASN A 15 -52.45 79.14 52.06
N ALA A 16 -51.95 80.22 51.45
CA ALA A 16 -50.93 80.11 50.40
C ALA A 16 -49.61 79.54 50.93
N ASN A 17 -49.22 79.87 52.16
CA ASN A 17 -48.03 79.34 52.80
C ASN A 17 -48.17 77.85 53.13
N ALA A 18 -49.33 77.43 53.66
CA ALA A 18 -49.65 76.03 53.90
C ALA A 18 -49.62 75.20 52.60
N ALA A 19 -50.17 75.73 51.50
CA ALA A 19 -50.11 75.08 50.20
C ALA A 19 -48.70 75.01 49.60
N LEU A 20 -47.83 75.98 49.91
CA LEU A 20 -46.42 75.94 49.53
C LEU A 20 -45.63 74.94 50.37
N GLU A 21 -45.92 74.84 51.67
CA GLU A 21 -45.29 73.89 52.59
C GLU A 21 -45.68 72.45 52.29
N GLU A 22 -46.95 72.20 51.93
CA GLU A 22 -47.43 70.90 51.44
C GLU A 22 -46.69 70.51 50.14
N LYS A 23 -46.63 71.41 49.15
CA LYS A 23 -45.88 71.15 47.91
C LYS A 23 -44.38 70.96 48.14
N GLY A 24 -43.79 71.71 49.07
CA GLY A 24 -42.39 71.54 49.47
C GLY A 24 -42.15 70.16 50.10
N SER A 25 -43.06 69.75 50.98
CA SER A 25 -43.03 68.45 51.67
C SER A 25 -43.23 67.27 50.71
N GLU A 26 -43.96 67.46 49.59
CA GLU A 26 -44.08 66.45 48.53
C GLU A 26 -42.91 66.46 47.54
N LEU A 27 -42.34 67.62 47.24
CA LEU A 27 -41.20 67.77 46.34
C LEU A 27 -39.92 67.15 46.90
N GLU A 28 -39.66 67.33 48.19
CA GLU A 28 -38.46 66.81 48.87
C GLU A 28 -38.29 65.27 48.71
N PRO A 29 -39.26 64.41 49.08
CA PRO A 29 -39.13 62.96 48.91
C PRO A 29 -39.12 62.54 47.44
N SER A 30 -39.82 63.27 46.56
CA SER A 30 -39.76 63.01 45.11
C SER A 30 -38.35 63.23 44.56
N LEU A 31 -37.67 64.29 45.01
CA LEU A 31 -36.30 64.61 44.60
C LEU A 31 -35.30 63.57 45.13
N VAL A 32 -35.44 63.16 46.39
CA VAL A 32 -34.61 62.11 47.01
C VAL A 32 -34.73 60.80 46.24
N SER A 33 -35.95 60.34 45.96
CA SER A 33 -36.17 59.13 45.17
C SER A 33 -35.54 59.21 43.77
N LYS A 34 -35.61 60.38 43.11
CA LYS A 34 -34.97 60.57 41.80
C LYS A 34 -33.45 60.57 41.86
N LEU A 35 -32.84 61.03 42.95
CA LEU A 35 -31.40 60.96 43.15
C LEU A 35 -30.94 59.52 43.37
N GLU A 36 -31.68 58.74 44.17
CA GLU A 36 -31.43 57.30 44.36
C GLU A 36 -31.52 56.52 43.03
N ASP A 37 -32.51 56.81 42.19
CA ASP A 37 -32.64 56.21 40.85
C ASP A 37 -31.39 56.49 39.98
N ILE A 38 -30.86 57.71 40.04
CA ILE A 38 -29.67 58.12 39.25
C ILE A 38 -28.41 57.43 39.75
N GLU A 39 -28.23 57.30 41.07
CA GLU A 39 -27.12 56.55 41.67
C GLU A 39 -27.20 55.07 41.28
N GLY A 40 -28.38 54.46 41.35
CA GLY A 40 -28.60 53.08 40.91
C GLY A 40 -28.27 52.85 39.42
N LEU A 41 -28.60 53.79 38.55
CA LEU A 41 -28.22 53.73 37.13
C LEU A 41 -26.70 53.88 36.93
N ALA A 42 -26.03 54.73 37.72
CA ALA A 42 -24.59 54.89 37.68
C ALA A 42 -23.84 53.62 38.07
N GLU A 43 -24.32 52.92 39.11
CA GLU A 43 -23.79 51.63 39.53
C GLU A 43 -23.97 50.54 38.47
N GLN A 44 -25.15 50.47 37.83
CA GLN A 44 -25.41 49.54 36.73
C GLN A 44 -24.47 49.76 35.55
N CYS A 45 -24.24 51.02 35.17
CA CYS A 45 -23.26 51.38 34.15
C CYS A 45 -21.86 50.87 34.52
N ASN A 46 -21.40 51.11 35.75
CA ASN A 46 -20.10 50.64 36.23
C ASN A 46 -19.98 49.11 36.22
N HIS A 47 -21.05 48.41 36.57
CA HIS A 47 -21.07 46.95 36.49
C HIS A 47 -20.93 46.45 35.04
N ALA A 48 -21.64 47.08 34.09
CA ALA A 48 -21.51 46.78 32.66
C ALA A 48 -20.09 47.07 32.13
N PHE A 49 -19.46 48.16 32.57
CA PHE A 49 -18.07 48.48 32.21
C PHE A 49 -17.08 47.41 32.67
N ARG A 50 -17.21 46.91 33.90
CA ARG A 50 -16.35 45.84 34.42
C ARG A 50 -16.46 44.54 33.61
N LYS A 51 -17.64 44.24 33.05
CA LYS A 51 -17.84 43.10 32.14
C LYS A 51 -17.18 43.31 30.78
N LEU A 52 -17.27 44.53 30.24
CA LEU A 52 -16.70 44.89 28.94
C LEU A 52 -15.17 45.03 28.97
N LYS A 53 -14.56 45.27 30.14
CA LYS A 53 -13.10 45.48 30.32
C LYS A 53 -12.48 46.32 29.19
N PRO A 54 -12.95 47.55 28.94
CA PRO A 54 -12.27 48.44 28.01
C PRO A 54 -10.83 48.69 28.50
N SER A 55 -9.92 49.00 27.58
CA SER A 55 -8.50 49.25 27.88
C SER A 55 -8.22 50.49 28.76
N ILE A 56 -9.27 51.10 29.31
CA ILE A 56 -9.22 52.30 30.14
C ILE A 56 -9.90 51.97 31.47
N ASP A 57 -9.20 52.20 32.57
CA ASP A 57 -9.80 52.19 33.91
C ASP A 57 -10.68 53.44 34.07
N PHE A 58 -11.99 53.25 33.86
CA PHE A 58 -13.00 54.29 33.99
C PHE A 58 -14.06 53.90 35.01
N GLN A 59 -14.34 54.79 35.97
CA GLN A 59 -15.44 54.68 36.91
C GLN A 59 -16.38 55.85 36.69
N TYR A 60 -17.61 55.55 36.31
CA TYR A 60 -18.67 56.53 36.15
C TYR A 60 -19.06 57.08 37.53
N MET A 61 -18.89 58.38 37.72
CA MET A 61 -19.27 59.11 38.92
C MET A 61 -20.24 60.22 38.55
N VAL A 62 -21.40 60.26 39.21
CA VAL A 62 -22.39 61.31 39.00
C VAL A 62 -21.96 62.56 39.77
N ASN A 63 -21.80 63.68 39.07
CA ASN A 63 -21.48 64.95 39.72
C ASN A 63 -22.75 65.59 40.30
N ALA A 64 -22.90 65.51 41.62
CA ALA A 64 -24.04 66.07 42.36
C ALA A 64 -24.18 67.60 42.27
N LYS A 65 -23.16 68.32 41.77
CA LYS A 65 -23.16 69.79 41.63
C LYS A 65 -23.35 70.26 40.18
N GLY A 66 -23.42 69.34 39.22
CA GLY A 66 -23.57 69.67 37.81
C GLY A 66 -24.97 70.18 37.50
N SER A 67 -25.07 71.33 36.83
CA SER A 67 -26.36 71.92 36.43
C SER A 67 -26.72 71.58 34.98
N SER A 68 -25.75 71.07 34.21
CA SER A 68 -25.96 70.64 32.82
C SER A 68 -25.61 69.16 32.62
N PRO A 69 -26.23 68.48 31.64
CA PRO A 69 -25.88 67.10 31.30
C PRO A 69 -24.39 66.88 31.01
N ALA A 70 -23.68 67.89 30.49
CA ALA A 70 -22.25 67.81 30.21
C ALA A 70 -21.38 67.87 31.48
N GLU A 71 -21.82 68.62 32.50
CA GLU A 71 -21.17 68.67 33.82
C GLU A 71 -21.48 67.45 34.67
N ILE A 72 -22.66 66.85 34.46
CA ILE A 72 -23.10 65.61 35.14
C ILE A 72 -22.38 64.38 34.56
N LEU A 73 -22.23 64.29 33.23
CA LEU A 73 -21.56 63.18 32.54
C LEU A 73 -20.02 63.29 32.50
N GLY A 74 -19.48 64.49 32.71
CA GLY A 74 -18.05 64.77 32.68
C GLY A 74 -17.45 64.83 31.26
N THR A 75 -16.39 65.63 31.10
CA THR A 75 -15.64 65.74 29.83
C THR A 75 -14.95 64.43 29.46
N THR A 76 -14.53 63.65 30.46
CA THR A 76 -13.88 62.34 30.34
C THR A 76 -14.75 61.30 29.64
N TYR A 77 -16.08 61.33 29.85
CA TYR A 77 -17.01 60.49 29.10
C TYR A 77 -16.91 60.75 27.58
N LYS A 78 -16.90 62.03 27.19
CA LYS A 78 -16.94 62.41 25.77
C LYS A 78 -15.58 62.24 25.09
N THR A 79 -14.49 62.54 25.78
CA THR A 79 -13.14 62.57 25.18
C THR A 79 -12.38 61.25 25.30
N ALA A 80 -12.67 60.42 26.31
CA ALA A 80 -11.95 59.17 26.55
C ALA A 80 -12.86 57.93 26.43
N LEU A 81 -13.99 57.91 27.15
CA LEU A 81 -14.82 56.71 27.26
C LEU A 81 -15.54 56.36 25.95
N LYS A 82 -16.22 57.33 25.34
CA LYS A 82 -16.97 57.11 24.10
C LYS A 82 -16.05 56.64 22.95
N PRO A 83 -14.89 57.26 22.70
CA PRO A 83 -13.92 56.72 21.73
C PRO A 83 -13.43 55.31 22.05
N ALA A 84 -13.15 55.01 23.32
CA ALA A 84 -12.67 53.69 23.73
C ALA A 84 -13.72 52.58 23.51
N LEU A 85 -14.99 52.86 23.79
CA LEU A 85 -16.09 51.94 23.52
C LEU A 85 -16.26 51.68 22.01
N ILE A 86 -16.17 52.73 21.19
CA ILE A 86 -16.22 52.60 19.72
C ILE A 86 -15.03 51.77 19.22
N SER A 87 -13.83 52.04 19.75
CA SER A 87 -12.62 51.27 19.41
C SER A 87 -12.76 49.80 19.77
N LEU A 88 -13.24 49.49 20.98
CA LEU A 88 -13.47 48.11 21.45
C LEU A 88 -14.50 47.38 20.59
N ALA A 89 -15.60 48.05 20.23
CA ALA A 89 -16.61 47.48 19.33
C ALA A 89 -16.05 47.17 17.94
N ASN A 90 -15.22 48.07 17.39
CA ASN A 90 -14.58 47.87 16.10
C ASN A 90 -13.51 46.77 16.15
N GLU A 91 -12.73 46.70 17.23
CA GLU A 91 -11.76 45.63 17.44
C GLU A 91 -12.44 44.26 17.53
N THR A 92 -13.53 44.17 18.27
CA THR A 92 -14.32 42.94 18.40
C THR A 92 -14.86 42.47 17.04
N LYS A 93 -15.38 43.40 16.22
CA LYS A 93 -15.79 43.10 14.85
C LYS A 93 -14.62 42.63 14.00
N ARG A 94 -13.46 43.28 14.09
CA ARG A 94 -12.25 42.90 13.34
C ARG A 94 -11.78 41.50 13.72
N ILE A 95 -11.73 41.18 15.03
CA ILE A 95 -11.38 39.85 15.53
C ILE A 95 -12.38 38.80 15.02
N PHE A 96 -13.68 39.11 15.06
CA PHE A 96 -14.70 38.18 14.55
C PHE A 96 -14.55 37.91 13.05
N VAL A 97 -14.38 38.96 12.25
CA VAL A 97 -14.14 38.82 10.80
C VAL A 97 -12.86 38.03 10.52
N SER A 98 -11.74 38.38 11.16
CA SER A 98 -10.46 37.66 11.02
C SER A 98 -10.61 36.17 11.34
N LYS A 99 -11.23 35.83 12.48
CA LYS A 99 -11.45 34.43 12.88
C LYS A 99 -12.39 33.68 11.94
N HIS A 100 -13.40 34.37 11.41
CA HIS A 100 -14.32 33.79 10.43
C HIS A 100 -13.61 33.52 9.10
N ASP A 101 -12.76 34.43 8.63
CA ASP A 101 -11.97 34.24 7.42
C ASP A 101 -10.95 33.09 7.60
N GLU A 102 -10.25 33.02 8.74
CA GLU A 102 -9.38 31.89 9.10
C GLU A 102 -10.16 30.57 9.09
N SER A 103 -11.38 30.54 9.64
CA SER A 103 -12.24 29.35 9.63
C SER A 103 -12.65 28.94 8.22
N ILE A 104 -12.94 29.91 7.34
CA ILE A 104 -13.25 29.64 5.92
C ILE A 104 -12.06 29.00 5.22
N ASP A 105 -10.85 29.51 5.45
CA ASP A 105 -9.65 28.98 4.80
C ASP A 105 -9.31 27.56 5.29
N ILE A 106 -9.46 27.29 6.58
CA ILE A 106 -9.37 25.94 7.14
C ILE A 106 -10.43 25.02 6.50
N GLN A 107 -11.66 25.49 6.34
CA GLN A 107 -12.73 24.70 5.71
C GLN A 107 -12.41 24.37 4.24
N LYS A 108 -11.85 25.30 3.47
CA LYS A 108 -11.38 25.05 2.09
C LYS A 108 -10.25 24.02 2.06
N GLN A 109 -9.29 24.11 2.98
CA GLN A 109 -8.21 23.13 3.08
C GLN A 109 -8.76 21.72 3.38
N LEU A 110 -9.71 21.61 4.31
CA LEU A 110 -10.39 20.34 4.63
C LEU A 110 -11.12 19.76 3.41
N GLN A 111 -11.81 20.58 2.62
CA GLN A 111 -12.46 20.14 1.38
C GLN A 111 -11.45 19.61 0.35
N GLY A 112 -10.29 20.27 0.22
CA GLY A 112 -9.20 19.81 -0.64
C GLY A 112 -8.63 18.45 -0.20
N ILE A 113 -8.37 18.28 1.09
CA ILE A 113 -7.88 17.01 1.67
C ILE A 113 -8.91 15.90 1.48
N ALA A 114 -10.20 16.16 1.71
CA ALA A 114 -11.26 15.18 1.51
C ALA A 114 -11.34 14.69 0.05
N LYS A 115 -11.18 15.60 -0.92
CA LYS A 115 -11.12 15.24 -2.34
C LYS A 115 -9.93 14.33 -2.66
N MET A 116 -8.73 14.68 -2.18
CA MET A 116 -7.54 13.83 -2.37
C MET A 116 -7.69 12.46 -1.69
N LEU A 117 -8.38 12.38 -0.56
CA LEU A 117 -8.65 11.13 0.13
C LEU A 117 -9.55 10.22 -0.70
N GLU A 118 -10.62 10.75 -1.29
CA GLU A 118 -11.49 9.96 -2.19
C GLU A 118 -10.77 9.51 -3.46
N GLU A 119 -9.92 10.35 -4.05
CA GLU A 119 -9.05 9.96 -5.16
C GLU A 119 -8.12 8.81 -4.76
N LYS A 120 -7.41 8.90 -3.63
CA LYS A 120 -6.55 7.82 -3.11
C LYS A 120 -7.33 6.54 -2.82
N LYS A 121 -8.54 6.65 -2.26
CA LYS A 121 -9.41 5.50 -1.98
C LYS A 121 -9.78 4.77 -3.28
N SER A 122 -10.08 5.52 -4.35
CA SER A 122 -10.35 4.93 -5.66
C SER A 122 -9.13 4.17 -6.22
N HIS A 123 -7.92 4.72 -6.07
CA HIS A 123 -6.68 4.04 -6.47
C HIS A 123 -6.44 2.75 -5.68
N VAL A 124 -6.69 2.77 -4.36
CA VAL A 124 -6.58 1.57 -3.52
C VAL A 124 -7.57 0.49 -3.97
N SER A 125 -8.80 0.85 -4.33
CA SER A 125 -9.78 -0.11 -4.86
C SER A 125 -9.31 -0.76 -6.17
N VAL A 126 -8.71 0.01 -7.08
CA VAL A 126 -8.14 -0.52 -8.33
C VAL A 126 -6.98 -1.47 -8.05
N ALA A 127 -6.04 -1.08 -7.18
CA ALA A 127 -4.91 -1.92 -6.80
C ALA A 127 -5.37 -3.23 -6.13
N GLN A 128 -6.38 -3.15 -5.26
CA GLN A 128 -6.97 -4.31 -4.61
C GLN A 128 -7.61 -5.27 -5.63
N ALA A 129 -8.35 -4.76 -6.62
CA ALA A 129 -8.94 -5.58 -7.68
C ALA A 129 -7.86 -6.33 -8.47
N LYS A 130 -6.78 -5.64 -8.85
CA LYS A 130 -5.63 -6.25 -9.54
C LYS A 130 -4.95 -7.32 -8.68
N ASN A 131 -4.83 -7.09 -7.38
CA ASN A 131 -4.26 -8.08 -6.47
C ASN A 131 -5.11 -9.34 -6.41
N SER A 132 -6.44 -9.20 -6.34
CA SER A 132 -7.37 -10.34 -6.40
C SER A 132 -7.29 -11.11 -7.72
N GLU A 133 -7.16 -10.42 -8.83
CA GLU A 133 -6.94 -11.06 -10.15
C GLU A 133 -5.64 -11.86 -10.18
N MET A 134 -4.53 -11.25 -9.73
CA MET A 134 -3.22 -11.90 -9.69
C MET A 134 -3.20 -13.11 -8.77
N THR A 135 -3.83 -13.03 -7.60
CA THR A 135 -4.01 -14.20 -6.71
C THR A 135 -4.73 -15.33 -7.43
N GLY A 136 -5.81 -15.02 -8.17
CA GLY A 136 -6.51 -16.04 -8.96
C GLY A 136 -5.66 -16.65 -10.07
N GLN A 137 -4.81 -15.86 -10.72
CA GLN A 137 -3.86 -16.37 -11.72
C GLN A 137 -2.82 -17.32 -11.09
N VAL A 138 -2.27 -16.96 -9.93
CA VAL A 138 -1.33 -17.82 -9.19
C VAL A 138 -1.99 -19.14 -8.80
N ASP A 139 -3.21 -19.10 -8.25
CA ASP A 139 -3.95 -20.31 -7.89
C ASP A 139 -4.20 -21.24 -9.11
N SER A 140 -4.46 -20.65 -10.28
CA SER A 140 -4.63 -21.40 -11.53
C SER A 140 -3.33 -22.08 -11.97
N VAL A 141 -2.22 -21.35 -11.97
CA VAL A 141 -0.91 -21.88 -12.36
C VAL A 141 -0.46 -22.99 -11.40
N ASP A 142 -0.66 -22.82 -10.10
CA ASP A 142 -0.35 -23.85 -9.10
C ASP A 142 -1.16 -25.13 -9.34
N LEU A 143 -2.42 -25.01 -9.76
CA LEU A 143 -3.25 -26.16 -10.12
C LEU A 143 -2.73 -26.86 -11.38
N GLU A 144 -2.36 -26.10 -12.41
CA GLU A 144 -1.76 -26.64 -13.64
C GLU A 144 -0.46 -27.38 -13.36
N ILE A 145 0.47 -26.79 -12.60
CA ILE A 145 1.73 -27.42 -12.19
C ILE A 145 1.46 -28.74 -11.47
N ARG A 146 0.52 -28.74 -10.51
CA ARG A 146 0.16 -29.95 -9.76
C ARG A 146 -0.41 -31.05 -10.66
N ASN A 147 -1.24 -30.67 -11.63
CA ASN A 147 -1.80 -31.61 -12.61
C ASN A 147 -0.71 -32.19 -13.51
N HIS A 148 0.20 -31.35 -14.00
CA HIS A 148 1.35 -31.80 -14.79
C HIS A 148 2.25 -32.75 -14.01
N PHE A 149 2.53 -32.45 -12.74
CA PHE A 149 3.32 -33.33 -11.88
C PHE A 149 2.65 -34.69 -11.67
N SER A 150 1.34 -34.69 -11.42
CA SER A 150 0.54 -35.93 -11.29
C SER A 150 0.56 -36.78 -12.57
N SER A 151 0.41 -36.14 -13.74
CA SER A 151 0.48 -36.80 -15.04
C SER A 151 1.87 -37.41 -15.27
N CYS A 152 2.93 -36.63 -15.07
CA CYS A 152 4.31 -37.08 -15.23
C CYS A 152 4.62 -38.27 -14.32
N ALA A 153 4.15 -38.26 -13.07
CA ALA A 153 4.29 -39.38 -12.15
C ALA A 153 3.48 -40.63 -12.57
N ALA A 154 2.37 -40.47 -13.30
CA ALA A 154 1.63 -41.59 -13.88
C ALA A 154 2.37 -42.17 -15.09
N ASP A 155 2.85 -41.31 -15.99
CA ASP A 155 3.61 -41.71 -17.19
C ASP A 155 4.90 -42.44 -16.80
N ALA A 156 5.64 -41.94 -15.81
CA ALA A 156 6.85 -42.62 -15.30
C ALA A 156 6.56 -44.01 -14.74
N ARG A 157 5.43 -44.19 -14.04
CA ARG A 157 4.99 -45.50 -13.55
C ARG A 157 4.64 -46.44 -14.71
N GLN A 158 3.90 -45.95 -15.70
CA GLN A 158 3.58 -46.73 -16.89
C GLN A 158 4.85 -47.18 -17.63
N MET A 159 5.82 -46.27 -17.84
CA MET A 159 7.07 -46.59 -18.50
C MET A 159 7.86 -47.66 -17.73
N LYS A 160 7.87 -47.59 -16.39
CA LYS A 160 8.49 -48.61 -15.54
C LYS A 160 7.82 -49.97 -15.74
N ASP A 161 6.50 -50.03 -15.64
CA ASP A 161 5.74 -51.27 -15.81
C ASP A 161 5.97 -51.89 -17.21
N GLU A 162 6.01 -51.06 -18.26
CA GLU A 162 6.32 -51.47 -19.62
C GLU A 162 7.77 -51.97 -19.79
N SER A 163 8.72 -51.33 -19.11
CA SER A 163 10.13 -51.76 -19.09
C SER A 163 10.28 -53.12 -18.41
N GLU A 164 9.70 -53.29 -17.22
CA GLU A 164 9.71 -54.56 -16.49
C GLU A 164 9.09 -55.66 -17.35
N LYS A 165 7.95 -55.40 -18.01
CA LYS A 165 7.33 -56.35 -18.93
C LYS A 165 8.26 -56.73 -20.09
N ARG A 166 8.95 -55.77 -20.72
CA ARG A 166 9.90 -56.03 -21.81
C ARG A 166 11.11 -56.84 -21.33
N GLU A 167 11.61 -56.58 -20.13
CA GLU A 167 12.70 -57.34 -19.52
C GLU A 167 12.32 -58.82 -19.33
N HIS A 168 11.11 -59.09 -18.82
CA HIS A 168 10.59 -60.46 -18.69
C HIS A 168 10.48 -61.16 -20.07
N GLN A 169 10.03 -60.45 -21.10
CA GLN A 169 9.98 -60.98 -22.46
C GLN A 169 11.38 -61.28 -23.00
N MET A 170 12.33 -60.38 -22.82
CA MET A 170 13.72 -60.56 -23.25
C MET A 170 14.39 -61.75 -22.55
N SER A 171 14.16 -61.93 -21.24
CA SER A 171 14.65 -63.08 -20.48
C SER A 171 14.13 -64.41 -21.06
N THR A 172 12.87 -64.45 -21.47
CA THR A 172 12.27 -65.61 -22.14
C THR A 172 12.94 -65.88 -23.48
N VAL A 173 13.05 -64.86 -24.35
CA VAL A 173 13.70 -64.99 -25.67
C VAL A 173 15.15 -65.45 -25.53
N LYS A 174 15.88 -64.92 -24.54
CA LYS A 174 17.26 -65.34 -24.25
C LYS A 174 17.33 -66.82 -23.89
N LYS A 175 16.44 -67.30 -23.01
CA LYS A 175 16.39 -68.71 -22.62
C LYS A 175 16.09 -69.61 -23.82
N ASP A 176 15.15 -69.22 -24.67
CA ASP A 176 14.82 -69.94 -25.89
C ASP A 176 16.05 -70.03 -26.81
N ALA A 177 16.75 -68.90 -27.02
CA ALA A 177 17.99 -68.87 -27.81
C ALA A 177 19.10 -69.76 -27.22
N GLU A 178 19.27 -69.79 -25.89
CA GLU A 178 20.19 -70.71 -25.21
C GLU A 178 19.82 -72.18 -25.41
N GLU A 179 18.53 -72.52 -25.42
CA GLU A 179 18.05 -73.87 -25.73
C GLU A 179 18.32 -74.24 -27.19
N PHE A 180 18.09 -73.34 -28.15
CA PHE A 180 18.47 -73.55 -29.55
C PHE A 180 19.98 -73.79 -29.71
N LEU A 181 20.81 -73.02 -29.02
CA LEU A 181 22.27 -73.18 -29.06
C LEU A 181 22.72 -74.54 -28.52
N LYS A 182 22.02 -75.13 -27.55
CA LYS A 182 22.31 -76.50 -27.05
C LYS A 182 22.02 -77.59 -28.09
N VAL A 183 21.03 -77.38 -28.96
CA VAL A 183 20.63 -78.36 -30.00
C VAL A 183 21.46 -78.19 -31.28
N LEU A 184 22.05 -77.02 -31.49
CA LEU A 184 22.84 -76.67 -32.68
C LEU A 184 23.98 -77.67 -32.99
N PRO A 185 24.80 -78.14 -32.02
CA PRO A 185 25.84 -79.12 -32.28
C PRO A 185 25.30 -80.44 -32.84
N CYS A 186 24.13 -80.90 -32.37
CA CYS A 186 23.49 -82.11 -32.87
C CYS A 186 23.01 -81.93 -34.32
N VAL A 187 22.40 -80.78 -34.62
CA VAL A 187 21.95 -80.45 -35.98
C VAL A 187 23.14 -80.33 -36.93
N LEU A 188 24.21 -79.65 -36.52
CA LEU A 188 25.45 -79.55 -37.29
C LEU A 188 26.13 -80.90 -37.48
N PHE A 189 26.17 -81.75 -36.46
CA PHE A 189 26.72 -83.11 -36.56
C PHE A 189 25.91 -83.97 -37.53
N LEU A 190 24.57 -83.93 -37.46
CA LEU A 190 23.70 -84.65 -38.39
C LEU A 190 23.84 -84.13 -39.83
N ASN A 191 23.95 -82.81 -40.01
CA ASN A 191 24.19 -82.20 -41.32
C ASN A 191 25.60 -82.51 -41.85
N PHE A 192 26.63 -82.55 -40.99
CA PHE A 192 27.99 -82.93 -41.39
C PHE A 192 28.06 -84.42 -41.74
N TYR A 193 27.39 -85.27 -40.97
CA TYR A 193 27.28 -86.70 -41.22
C TYR A 193 26.51 -86.98 -42.53
N SER A 194 25.37 -86.31 -42.76
CA SER A 194 24.63 -86.41 -44.02
C SER A 194 25.41 -85.84 -45.21
N ALA A 195 26.11 -84.71 -45.05
CA ALA A 195 27.00 -84.13 -46.07
C ALA A 195 28.21 -85.03 -46.38
N SER A 196 28.72 -85.78 -45.39
CA SER A 196 29.78 -86.76 -45.60
C SER A 196 29.31 -87.98 -46.38
N MET A 197 28.04 -88.36 -46.23
CA MET A 197 27.36 -89.39 -47.04
C MET A 197 27.03 -88.91 -48.46
N THR A 198 26.94 -87.60 -48.69
CA THR A 198 26.67 -86.99 -50.01
C THR A 198 27.91 -86.34 -50.64
N ARG A 199 29.13 -86.83 -50.34
CA ARG A 199 30.32 -86.60 -51.20
C ARG A 199 30.23 -87.39 -52.50
N GLY A 200 29.25 -86.97 -53.29
CA GLY A 200 29.20 -86.95 -54.75
C GLY A 200 28.54 -85.63 -55.12
N GLN A 201 29.36 -84.57 -55.24
CA GLN A 201 29.04 -83.19 -55.64
C GLN A 201 28.16 -82.37 -54.67
N THR A 202 28.74 -81.38 -53.98
CA THR A 202 28.03 -80.16 -53.53
C THR A 202 28.99 -79.09 -52.97
N ASP A 203 29.73 -78.41 -53.85
CA ASP A 203 30.49 -77.20 -53.52
C ASP A 203 29.67 -75.90 -53.72
N HIS A 204 28.33 -75.97 -53.67
CA HIS A 204 27.47 -74.80 -53.91
C HIS A 204 26.56 -74.43 -52.72
N TYR A 205 26.05 -75.41 -51.96
CA TYR A 205 25.10 -75.16 -50.87
C TYR A 205 25.76 -74.58 -49.60
N SER A 206 27.00 -74.96 -49.29
CA SER A 206 27.75 -74.45 -48.13
C SER A 206 28.18 -73.00 -48.29
N ILE A 207 28.50 -72.58 -49.51
CA ILE A 207 28.82 -71.19 -49.87
C ILE A 207 27.58 -70.31 -49.70
N VAL A 208 26.42 -70.76 -50.21
CA VAL A 208 25.16 -69.99 -50.14
C VAL A 208 24.68 -69.79 -48.70
N ILE A 209 24.77 -70.80 -47.83
CA ILE A 209 24.33 -70.65 -46.43
C ILE A 209 25.24 -69.71 -45.65
N ARG A 210 26.57 -69.84 -45.79
CA ARG A 210 27.51 -68.92 -45.13
C ARG A 210 27.28 -67.48 -45.60
N GLN A 211 27.11 -67.30 -46.91
CA GLN A 211 26.89 -65.98 -47.51
C GLN A 211 25.54 -65.38 -47.10
N SER A 212 24.50 -66.19 -46.94
CA SER A 212 23.19 -65.77 -46.40
C SER A 212 23.29 -65.31 -44.93
N SER A 213 24.01 -66.04 -44.09
CA SER A 213 24.21 -65.65 -42.68
C SER A 213 25.09 -64.40 -42.52
N GLU A 214 26.10 -64.24 -43.36
CA GLU A 214 26.98 -63.06 -43.36
C GLU A 214 26.21 -61.82 -43.82
N GLN A 215 25.35 -61.97 -44.83
CA GLN A 215 24.46 -60.89 -45.28
C GLN A 215 23.49 -60.46 -44.16
N SER A 216 22.88 -61.43 -43.47
CA SER A 216 21.97 -61.15 -42.36
C SER A 216 22.65 -60.43 -41.19
N LEU A 217 23.92 -60.73 -40.90
CA LEU A 217 24.69 -60.02 -39.87
C LEU A 217 25.06 -58.60 -40.31
N GLN A 218 25.42 -58.42 -41.57
CA GLN A 218 25.71 -57.09 -42.12
C GLN A 218 24.46 -56.20 -42.14
N ASP A 219 23.29 -56.77 -42.43
CA ASP A 219 22.03 -56.03 -42.42
C ASP A 219 21.62 -55.62 -41.00
N MET A 220 21.73 -56.51 -40.00
CA MET A 220 21.46 -56.13 -38.60
C MET A 220 22.45 -55.09 -38.09
N LEU A 221 23.75 -55.21 -38.42
CA LEU A 221 24.75 -54.22 -38.04
C LEU A 221 24.42 -52.85 -38.64
N ARG A 222 24.05 -52.81 -39.93
CA ARG A 222 23.64 -51.58 -40.61
C ARG A 222 22.39 -50.98 -39.95
N GLU A 223 21.40 -51.78 -39.63
CA GLU A 223 20.17 -51.33 -38.95
C GLU A 223 20.49 -50.72 -37.58
N THR A 224 21.33 -51.38 -36.77
CA THR A 224 21.74 -50.84 -35.46
C THR A 224 22.57 -49.56 -35.58
N ASP A 225 23.42 -49.44 -36.62
CA ASP A 225 24.19 -48.22 -36.89
C ASP A 225 23.26 -47.08 -37.34
N GLU A 226 22.25 -47.36 -38.15
CA GLU A 226 21.23 -46.39 -38.60
C GLU A 226 20.38 -45.89 -37.42
N GLU A 227 19.94 -46.78 -36.53
CA GLU A 227 19.21 -46.43 -35.31
C GLU A 227 20.07 -45.60 -34.35
N THR A 228 21.32 -46.00 -34.14
CA THR A 228 22.27 -45.26 -33.30
C THR A 228 22.54 -43.87 -33.88
N GLN A 229 22.69 -43.76 -35.20
CA GLN A 229 22.89 -42.49 -35.87
C GLN A 229 21.63 -41.61 -35.83
N ALA A 230 20.43 -42.20 -35.92
CA ALA A 230 19.17 -41.48 -35.78
C ALA A 230 19.01 -40.92 -34.36
N CYS A 231 19.22 -41.75 -33.33
CA CYS A 231 19.18 -41.33 -31.93
C CYS A 231 20.20 -40.23 -31.62
N THR A 232 21.42 -40.33 -32.17
CA THR A 232 22.45 -39.30 -32.04
C THR A 232 22.02 -37.97 -32.67
N ARG A 233 21.38 -38.00 -33.84
CA ARG A 233 20.87 -36.79 -34.50
C ARG A 233 19.73 -36.13 -33.71
N GLU A 234 18.79 -36.91 -33.19
CA GLU A 234 17.69 -36.40 -32.36
C GLU A 234 18.22 -35.76 -31.07
N LEU A 235 19.19 -36.39 -30.41
CA LEU A 235 19.82 -35.84 -29.22
C LEU A 235 20.54 -34.52 -29.49
N LEU A 236 21.30 -34.43 -30.59
CA LEU A 236 21.96 -33.19 -31.00
C LEU A 236 20.95 -32.08 -31.28
N GLN A 237 19.86 -32.38 -31.98
CA GLN A 237 18.80 -31.41 -32.26
C GLN A 237 18.13 -30.90 -30.96
N LEU A 238 17.93 -31.79 -29.99
CA LEU A 238 17.42 -31.41 -28.67
C LEU A 238 18.41 -30.49 -27.94
N MET A 239 19.70 -30.83 -27.93
CA MET A 239 20.76 -30.02 -27.31
C MET A 239 20.87 -28.62 -27.94
N ASP A 240 20.73 -28.51 -29.25
CA ASP A 240 20.71 -27.23 -29.96
C ASP A 240 19.49 -26.41 -29.52
N SER A 241 18.29 -27.01 -29.46
CA SER A 241 17.07 -26.30 -29.02
C SER A 241 17.12 -25.82 -27.56
N VAL A 242 17.77 -26.60 -26.68
CA VAL A 242 17.98 -26.21 -25.28
C VAL A 242 18.97 -25.05 -25.19
N SER A 243 19.99 -25.04 -26.05
CA SER A 243 20.98 -23.95 -26.13
C SER A 243 20.32 -22.66 -26.62
N ASP A 244 19.49 -22.72 -27.66
CA ASP A 244 18.73 -21.58 -28.18
C ASP A 244 17.78 -21.00 -27.11
N TYR A 245 17.07 -21.87 -26.39
CA TYR A 245 16.17 -21.45 -25.32
C TYR A 245 16.93 -20.78 -24.17
N LYS A 246 18.11 -21.32 -23.81
CA LYS A 246 18.96 -20.72 -22.80
C LYS A 246 19.42 -19.31 -23.21
N GLU A 247 19.90 -19.14 -24.44
CA GLU A 247 20.32 -17.83 -24.97
C GLU A 247 19.16 -16.83 -24.98
N PHE A 248 17.95 -17.28 -25.35
CA PHE A 248 16.75 -16.47 -25.30
C PHE A 248 16.43 -15.98 -23.87
N VAL A 249 16.46 -16.89 -22.88
CA VAL A 249 16.19 -16.56 -21.48
C VAL A 249 17.25 -15.59 -20.92
N GLU A 250 18.52 -15.80 -21.25
CA GLU A 250 19.61 -14.89 -20.84
C GLU A 250 19.41 -13.49 -21.43
N THR A 251 19.03 -13.40 -22.71
CA THR A 251 18.75 -12.13 -23.40
C THR A 251 17.54 -11.42 -22.79
N LEU A 252 16.44 -12.15 -22.54
CA LEU A 252 15.24 -11.60 -21.91
C LEU A 252 15.54 -11.07 -20.50
N THR A 253 16.30 -11.84 -19.72
CA THR A 253 16.71 -11.45 -18.36
C THR A 253 17.59 -10.20 -18.36
N ALA A 254 18.53 -10.10 -19.30
CA ALA A 254 19.38 -8.92 -19.45
C ALA A 254 18.57 -7.68 -19.83
N GLY A 255 17.58 -7.83 -20.74
CA GLY A 255 16.65 -6.77 -21.12
C GLY A 255 15.85 -6.24 -19.92
N ILE A 256 15.20 -7.14 -19.18
CA ILE A 256 14.43 -6.78 -17.98
C ILE A 256 15.31 -6.09 -16.94
N LYS A 257 16.53 -6.58 -16.71
CA LYS A 257 17.49 -5.92 -15.79
C LYS A 257 17.80 -4.50 -16.24
N LYS A 258 18.05 -4.29 -17.53
CA LYS A 258 18.33 -2.96 -18.09
C LYS A 258 17.15 -2.01 -17.85
N ASP A 259 15.94 -2.44 -18.17
CA ASP A 259 14.73 -1.62 -18.01
C ASP A 259 14.49 -1.25 -16.54
N LEU A 260 14.77 -2.17 -15.61
CA LEU A 260 14.69 -1.92 -14.17
C LEU A 260 15.74 -0.89 -13.69
N TYR A 261 16.98 -0.97 -14.17
CA TYR A 261 18.00 0.01 -13.82
C TYR A 261 17.69 1.40 -14.41
N GLU A 262 17.21 1.46 -15.65
CA GLU A 262 16.75 2.73 -16.25
C GLU A 262 15.58 3.34 -15.46
N CYS A 263 14.59 2.53 -15.06
CA CYS A 263 13.50 3.00 -14.20
C CYS A 263 13.98 3.48 -12.83
N ALA A 264 14.95 2.79 -12.22
CA ALA A 264 15.51 3.19 -10.93
C ALA A 264 16.28 4.52 -11.04
N ASP A 265 17.05 4.71 -12.11
CA ASP A 265 17.76 5.95 -12.40
C ASP A 265 16.80 7.11 -12.68
N ASP A 266 15.72 6.87 -13.43
CA ASP A 266 14.67 7.86 -13.66
C ASP A 266 14.02 8.32 -12.34
N ILE A 267 13.69 7.38 -11.44
CA ILE A 267 13.14 7.66 -10.11
C ILE A 267 14.14 8.45 -9.25
N ALA A 268 15.42 8.08 -9.28
CA ALA A 268 16.47 8.78 -8.56
C ALA A 268 16.66 10.22 -9.08
N SER A 269 16.60 10.41 -10.41
CA SER A 269 16.70 11.72 -11.04
C SER A 269 15.51 12.63 -10.73
N LEU A 270 14.29 12.08 -10.66
CA LEU A 270 13.08 12.80 -10.25
C LEU A 270 13.16 13.23 -8.78
N SER A 271 13.67 12.35 -7.93
CA SER A 271 13.86 12.60 -6.50
C SER A 271 14.92 13.70 -6.27
N ALA A 272 16.03 13.70 -7.02
CA ALA A 272 17.03 14.75 -6.97
C ALA A 272 16.51 16.12 -7.47
N LYS A 273 15.63 16.13 -8.48
CA LYS A 273 14.95 17.34 -8.97
C LYS A 273 13.97 17.92 -7.95
N MET A 274 13.26 17.08 -7.20
CA MET A 274 12.38 17.52 -6.10
C MET A 274 13.16 18.11 -4.91
N VAL A 275 14.41 17.69 -4.70
CA VAL A 275 15.28 18.20 -3.61
C VAL A 275 15.96 19.54 -3.96
N SER A 276 16.04 19.89 -5.24
CA SER A 276 16.82 21.06 -5.71
C SER A 276 15.98 22.33 -6.00
N THR A 277 14.66 22.32 -5.78
CA THR A 277 13.83 23.52 -5.93
C THR A 277 13.93 24.42 -4.68
N PRO A 278 14.32 25.70 -4.81
CA PRO A 278 14.39 26.61 -3.67
C PRO A 278 13.00 27.11 -3.23
N GLU A 279 12.78 26.95 -1.93
CA GLU A 279 11.85 27.57 -0.98
C GLU A 279 10.77 28.57 -1.44
N CYS A 280 9.54 28.33 -0.97
CA CYS A 280 8.73 29.39 -0.38
C CYS A 280 8.32 28.98 1.05
N HIS A 281 8.70 29.84 1.99
CA HIS A 281 8.57 29.80 3.46
C HIS A 281 7.11 29.67 3.92
N THR A 282 6.71 29.14 5.07
CA THR A 282 7.32 28.64 6.33
C THR A 282 6.16 28.03 7.13
N ARG A 283 6.40 27.00 7.94
CA ARG A 283 6.15 26.99 9.40
C ARG A 283 6.21 25.55 9.96
N SER A 284 7.35 25.29 10.60
CA SER A 284 7.57 24.41 11.75
C SER A 284 6.50 23.36 12.07
N ASP A 285 6.83 22.10 11.80
CA ASP A 285 6.67 21.03 12.79
C ASP A 285 7.83 20.03 12.61
N THR A 286 8.68 19.99 13.63
CA THR A 286 9.67 18.96 13.86
C THR A 286 8.96 17.63 14.11
N LEU A 287 8.64 16.90 13.05
CA LEU A 287 8.35 15.48 13.14
C LEU A 287 9.56 14.71 12.58
N SER A 288 10.23 14.08 13.51
CA SER A 288 11.38 13.20 13.36
C SER A 288 11.29 12.32 12.10
N LEU A 289 12.28 12.52 11.21
CA LEU A 289 12.56 11.66 10.05
C LEU A 289 13.03 10.24 10.47
N ASP A 290 13.17 9.96 11.77
CA ASP A 290 13.50 8.61 12.27
C ASP A 290 12.38 7.58 12.07
N TRP A 291 11.15 8.01 11.78
CA TRP A 291 10.00 7.09 11.65
C TRP A 291 9.90 6.37 10.30
N TRP A 292 10.59 6.84 9.26
CA TRP A 292 10.55 6.19 7.93
C TRP A 292 11.76 5.27 7.66
N TRP A 293 12.86 5.40 8.42
CA TRP A 293 14.08 4.59 8.22
C TRP A 293 14.24 3.43 9.22
N THR A 294 13.40 3.36 10.27
CA THR A 294 13.47 2.29 11.29
C THR A 294 12.55 1.10 11.03
N GLY A 295 11.73 1.15 9.98
CA GLY A 295 10.78 0.07 9.61
C GLY A 295 11.33 -1.02 8.69
N GLY A 296 12.64 -1.09 8.41
CA GLY A 296 13.17 -1.98 7.37
C GLY A 296 14.65 -2.31 7.47
N ARG A 297 15.19 -2.48 8.69
CA ARG A 297 16.56 -2.97 8.89
C ARG A 297 16.63 -4.14 9.88
N VAL A 298 15.61 -5.01 9.84
CA VAL A 298 15.65 -6.38 10.34
C VAL A 298 15.09 -7.23 9.20
N GLY A 299 15.96 -7.88 8.43
CA GLY A 299 15.52 -8.77 7.35
C GLY A 299 16.52 -9.03 6.23
N THR A 300 17.59 -8.24 6.08
CA THR A 300 18.59 -8.49 5.02
C THR A 300 19.52 -9.67 5.31
N LEU A 301 19.51 -10.24 6.53
CA LEU A 301 20.23 -11.48 6.84
C LEU A 301 19.34 -12.73 6.83
N GLU A 302 18.01 -12.59 6.79
CA GLU A 302 17.10 -13.74 6.69
C GLU A 302 16.64 -14.01 5.26
N GLN A 303 16.55 -12.99 4.39
CA GLN A 303 16.18 -13.23 2.99
C GLN A 303 17.31 -13.84 2.17
N GLU A 304 18.57 -13.46 2.40
CA GLU A 304 19.73 -14.14 1.77
C GLU A 304 19.89 -15.58 2.31
N SER A 305 19.54 -15.82 3.57
CA SER A 305 19.56 -17.16 4.18
C SER A 305 18.48 -18.08 3.59
N TRP A 306 17.29 -17.57 3.30
CA TRP A 306 16.23 -18.36 2.62
C TRP A 306 16.61 -18.72 1.18
N TRP A 307 17.18 -17.78 0.41
CA TRP A 307 17.65 -18.06 -0.95
C TRP A 307 18.87 -19.01 -1.00
N GLU A 308 19.76 -18.97 0.00
CA GLU A 308 20.88 -19.93 0.10
C GLU A 308 20.46 -21.31 0.65
N LEU A 309 19.49 -21.37 1.57
CA LEU A 309 18.93 -22.64 2.08
C LEU A 309 18.13 -23.40 1.01
N GLU A 310 17.46 -22.67 0.11
CA GLU A 310 16.69 -23.27 -0.97
C GLU A 310 17.61 -23.77 -2.12
N LYS A 311 18.69 -23.05 -2.42
CA LYS A 311 19.76 -23.57 -3.30
C LYS A 311 20.50 -24.76 -2.71
N GLY A 312 20.75 -24.75 -1.40
CA GLY A 312 21.36 -25.88 -0.69
C GLY A 312 20.48 -27.13 -0.71
N SER A 313 19.16 -26.99 -0.54
CA SER A 313 18.22 -28.11 -0.58
C SER A 313 18.01 -28.67 -1.99
N VAL A 314 18.02 -27.83 -3.03
CA VAL A 314 17.90 -28.28 -4.43
C VAL A 314 19.18 -29.01 -4.88
N MET A 315 20.38 -28.52 -4.53
CA MET A 315 21.62 -29.25 -4.84
C MET A 315 21.79 -30.54 -4.03
N GLU A 316 21.36 -30.58 -2.76
CA GLU A 316 21.41 -31.82 -1.96
C GLU A 316 20.41 -32.87 -2.47
N ALA A 317 19.24 -32.45 -2.97
CA ALA A 317 18.27 -33.36 -3.61
C ALA A 317 18.79 -33.92 -4.95
N GLU A 318 19.44 -33.11 -5.79
CA GLU A 318 20.06 -33.57 -7.03
C GLU A 318 21.27 -34.50 -6.78
N TYR A 319 22.06 -34.26 -5.72
CA TYR A 319 23.22 -35.09 -5.36
C TYR A 319 22.82 -36.44 -4.75
N GLN A 320 21.73 -36.51 -3.97
CA GLN A 320 21.21 -37.78 -3.46
C GLN A 320 20.57 -38.63 -4.58
N GLN A 321 19.88 -37.98 -5.53
CA GLN A 321 19.24 -38.67 -6.64
C GLN A 321 20.25 -39.24 -7.66
N THR A 322 21.42 -38.60 -7.84
CA THR A 322 22.51 -39.18 -8.64
C THR A 322 23.32 -40.26 -7.90
N ARG A 323 23.33 -40.25 -6.57
CA ARG A 323 24.04 -41.27 -5.76
C ARG A 323 23.27 -42.59 -5.65
N GLU A 324 21.93 -42.56 -5.64
CA GLU A 324 21.10 -43.78 -5.67
C GLU A 324 21.19 -44.52 -7.02
N TYR A 325 21.37 -43.81 -8.14
CA TYR A 325 21.60 -44.45 -9.45
C TYR A 325 22.98 -45.08 -9.63
N ALA A 326 23.96 -44.77 -8.77
CA ALA A 326 25.32 -45.29 -8.85
C ALA A 326 25.60 -46.49 -7.92
N ILE A 327 24.66 -46.84 -7.02
CA ILE A 327 24.85 -47.92 -6.04
C ILE A 327 24.05 -49.19 -6.41
N ASP A 328 23.04 -49.09 -7.28
CA ASP A 328 22.23 -50.24 -7.76
C ASP A 328 22.50 -50.62 -9.23
N GLY A 329 23.67 -50.26 -9.77
CA GLY A 329 24.14 -50.67 -11.11
C GLY A 329 25.13 -51.82 -11.09
#